data_AF-A0A4Z1KDL7-F1
#
_entry.id   AF-A0A4Z1KDL7-F1
#
_cell.length_a   1.000
_cell.length_b   1.000
_cell.length_c   1.000
_cell.angle_alpha   90.00
_cell.angle_beta   90.00
_cell.angle_gamma   90.00
#
_symmetry.space_group_name_H-M   'P 1'
#
loop_
_entity.id
_entity.type
_entity.pdbx_description
1 polymer ?
#
loop_
_entity_poly.entity_id
_entity_poly.type
_entity_poly.pdbx_seq_one_letter_code
_entity_poly.pdbx_strand_id
1 'polypeptide(L)'
;MNEESKEKDGNDDDRGNPLSCPTPHAKDPLLVPTVVPPTKPFKYIEGLPLHWDSVSGYSITEKLRNMRAALHSGADPNALDKVRRPEQSMERPLHYATDVTHFDFMPRYENLPILELLEFGADPRMKGMAETRESPLREVRRIVETNYLRLGESDMKFLMRLW
;
A
#
# COMPACT_ATOMS: atom_id res chain seq x y z
N MET A 1 28.77 63.24 -58.34
CA MET A 1 27.83 63.33 -57.21
C MET A 1 26.63 62.50 -57.59
N ASN A 2 26.35 61.48 -56.78
CA ASN A 2 25.25 60.50 -56.85
C ASN A 2 25.17 59.58 -58.07
N GLU A 3 24.58 58.40 -57.77
CA GLU A 3 24.07 57.32 -58.64
C GLU A 3 25.15 56.40 -59.21
N GLU A 4 25.37 55.23 -58.59
CA GLU A 4 24.54 54.02 -58.68
C GLU A 4 24.45 53.52 -60.12
N SER A 5 25.10 52.39 -60.40
CA SER A 5 24.45 51.18 -60.91
C SER A 5 25.46 50.28 -61.64
N LYS A 6 25.09 48.99 -61.61
CA LYS A 6 25.46 47.90 -62.54
C LYS A 6 26.79 47.18 -62.27
N GLU A 7 26.90 45.88 -62.46
CA GLU A 7 26.04 44.75 -62.85
C GLU A 7 27.03 43.57 -62.99
N LYS A 8 26.51 42.34 -63.07
CA LYS A 8 27.15 41.08 -63.51
C LYS A 8 27.76 40.21 -62.41
N ASP A 9 27.77 38.90 -62.51
CA ASP A 9 27.01 37.84 -63.24
C ASP A 9 27.72 36.54 -62.79
N GLY A 10 27.00 35.42 -62.79
CA GLY A 10 27.61 34.08 -62.84
C GLY A 10 27.75 33.39 -61.48
N ASN A 11 26.80 32.55 -61.06
CA ASN A 11 26.54 31.14 -61.41
C ASN A 11 27.67 30.14 -61.07
N ASP A 12 27.26 29.15 -60.25
CA ASP A 12 27.57 27.71 -60.26
C ASP A 12 29.05 27.31 -60.01
N ASP A 13 29.43 26.39 -59.14
CA ASP A 13 28.82 25.19 -58.56
C ASP A 13 29.63 24.85 -57.31
N ASP A 14 29.00 24.63 -56.14
CA ASP A 14 29.60 23.75 -55.14
C ASP A 14 28.58 22.73 -54.67
N ARG A 15 28.88 21.48 -55.01
CA ARG A 15 28.03 20.30 -54.80
C ARG A 15 28.07 19.90 -53.34
N GLY A 16 27.36 20.64 -52.50
CA GLY A 16 27.00 20.24 -51.15
C GLY A 16 25.77 19.32 -51.17
N ASN A 17 26.01 18.01 -51.18
CA ASN A 17 25.00 16.97 -51.02
C ASN A 17 24.15 17.20 -49.73
N PRO A 18 22.86 17.55 -49.82
CA PRO A 18 22.06 17.74 -48.63
C PRO A 18 21.37 16.43 -48.25
N LEU A 19 21.61 16.03 -47.00
CA LEU A 19 20.59 15.42 -46.14
C LEU A 19 20.05 14.07 -46.62
N SER A 20 20.91 13.05 -46.56
CA SER A 20 20.39 11.72 -46.22
C SER A 20 20.01 11.75 -44.73
N CYS A 21 18.73 11.99 -44.45
CA CYS A 21 18.18 11.78 -43.12
C CYS A 21 18.46 10.32 -42.72
N PRO A 22 19.11 10.05 -41.58
CA PRO A 22 19.14 8.68 -41.07
C PRO A 22 17.69 8.28 -40.80
N THR A 23 17.25 7.23 -41.49
CA THR A 23 16.03 6.50 -41.19
C THR A 23 15.98 6.30 -39.68
N PRO A 24 14.94 6.74 -38.96
CA PRO A 24 14.79 6.36 -37.56
C PRO A 24 14.62 4.85 -37.57
N HIS A 25 15.67 4.14 -37.16
CA HIS A 25 15.58 2.75 -36.75
C HIS A 25 14.34 2.65 -35.88
N ALA A 26 13.42 1.77 -36.30
CA ALA A 26 12.29 1.37 -35.50
C ALA A 26 12.82 1.09 -34.10
N LYS A 27 12.58 2.03 -33.18
CA LYS A 27 12.80 1.79 -31.77
C LYS A 27 11.87 0.64 -31.48
N ASP A 28 12.46 -0.51 -31.14
CA ASP A 28 11.74 -1.61 -30.53
C ASP A 28 10.70 -0.99 -29.59
N PRO A 29 9.41 -1.33 -29.74
CA PRO A 29 8.41 -0.83 -28.82
C PRO A 29 8.92 -1.22 -27.45
N LEU A 30 9.38 -0.22 -26.70
CA LEU A 30 9.78 -0.36 -25.31
C LEU A 30 8.67 -1.20 -24.71
N LEU A 31 9.03 -2.41 -24.28
CA LEU A 31 8.21 -3.22 -23.39
C LEU A 31 7.91 -2.28 -22.22
N VAL A 32 6.82 -1.54 -22.33
CA VAL A 32 6.16 -0.90 -21.22
C VAL A 32 6.05 -2.06 -20.26
N PRO A 33 6.73 -2.04 -19.10
CA PRO A 33 6.54 -3.07 -18.11
C PRO A 33 5.03 -3.11 -17.98
N THR A 34 4.42 -4.19 -18.44
CA THR A 34 3.00 -4.37 -18.26
C THR A 34 2.93 -4.37 -16.75
N VAL A 35 2.44 -3.25 -16.19
CA VAL A 35 2.15 -3.18 -14.77
C VAL A 35 1.01 -4.16 -14.67
N VAL A 36 1.37 -5.43 -14.52
CA VAL A 36 0.45 -6.48 -14.16
C VAL A 36 -0.05 -5.94 -12.83
N PRO A 37 -1.32 -5.48 -12.74
CA PRO A 37 -1.83 -4.99 -11.48
C PRO A 37 -1.57 -6.13 -10.50
N PRO A 38 -0.92 -5.85 -9.34
CA PRO A 38 -0.62 -6.90 -8.38
C PRO A 38 -1.91 -7.68 -8.20
N THR A 39 -1.88 -8.97 -8.58
CA THR A 39 -3.04 -9.85 -8.51
C THR A 39 -3.67 -9.62 -7.15
N LYS A 40 -4.85 -8.98 -7.12
CA LYS A 40 -5.51 -8.45 -5.90
C LYS A 40 -5.10 -9.33 -4.71
N PRO A 41 -4.21 -8.89 -3.81
CA PRO A 41 -3.49 -9.81 -2.93
C PRO A 41 -4.38 -10.53 -1.91
N PHE A 42 -5.70 -10.33 -1.97
CA PHE A 42 -6.65 -10.54 -0.89
C PHE A 42 -7.97 -11.14 -1.35
N LYS A 43 -8.10 -11.64 -2.59
CA LYS A 43 -9.35 -12.28 -3.06
C LYS A 43 -9.87 -13.37 -2.12
N TYR A 44 -8.97 -14.01 -1.36
CA TYR A 44 -9.30 -15.08 -0.42
C TYR A 44 -9.88 -14.58 0.92
N ILE A 45 -9.69 -13.31 1.28
CA ILE A 45 -10.29 -12.71 2.49
C ILE A 45 -11.48 -11.79 2.19
N GLU A 46 -11.78 -11.45 0.93
CA GLU A 46 -12.96 -10.62 0.57
C GLU A 46 -14.28 -11.22 1.13
N GLY A 47 -14.36 -12.54 1.32
CA GLY A 47 -15.49 -13.22 1.96
C GLY A 47 -15.46 -13.29 3.49
N LEU A 48 -14.48 -12.64 4.13
CA LEU A 48 -14.28 -12.59 5.57
C LEU A 48 -14.33 -11.12 6.03
N PRO A 49 -15.53 -10.58 6.34
CA PRO A 49 -15.73 -9.15 6.61
C PRO A 49 -14.76 -8.60 7.66
N LEU A 50 -14.56 -9.33 8.76
CA LEU A 50 -13.67 -8.91 9.85
C LEU A 50 -12.19 -8.78 9.46
N HIS A 51 -11.77 -9.50 8.42
CA HIS A 51 -10.40 -9.43 7.90
C HIS A 51 -10.30 -8.36 6.80
N TRP A 52 -11.22 -8.40 5.82
CA TRP A 52 -11.20 -7.51 4.67
C TRP A 52 -11.53 -6.07 5.02
N ASP A 53 -12.59 -5.81 5.79
CA ASP A 53 -13.07 -4.44 6.01
C ASP A 53 -11.99 -3.59 6.70
N SER A 54 -11.25 -4.16 7.65
CA SER A 54 -10.11 -3.53 8.34
C SER A 54 -9.09 -2.94 7.36
N VAL A 55 -8.85 -3.61 6.23
CA VAL A 55 -7.79 -3.27 5.27
C VAL A 55 -8.32 -2.81 3.91
N SER A 56 -9.63 -2.81 3.73
CA SER A 56 -10.32 -2.35 2.53
C SER A 56 -10.13 -0.84 2.30
N GLY A 57 -10.40 -0.37 1.09
CA GLY A 57 -10.49 1.07 0.78
C GLY A 57 -11.85 1.70 1.13
N TYR A 58 -12.71 1.02 1.90
CA TYR A 58 -14.03 1.55 2.26
C TYR A 58 -13.93 2.72 3.23
N SER A 59 -14.96 3.57 3.24
CA SER A 59 -15.09 4.61 4.26
C SER A 59 -15.19 4.01 5.66
N ILE A 60 -14.73 4.71 6.69
CA ILE A 60 -14.76 4.20 8.06
C ILE A 60 -16.17 3.80 8.51
N THR A 61 -17.18 4.58 8.14
CA THR A 61 -18.59 4.30 8.42
C THR A 61 -19.02 2.98 7.79
N GLU A 62 -18.59 2.71 6.55
CA GLU A 62 -18.89 1.47 5.85
C GLU A 62 -18.16 0.27 6.45
N LYS A 63 -16.86 0.42 6.78
CA LYS A 63 -16.08 -0.61 7.48
C LYS A 63 -16.78 -1.04 8.77
N LEU A 64 -17.09 -0.08 9.65
CA LEU A 64 -17.72 -0.34 10.93
C LEU A 64 -19.12 -0.95 10.78
N ARG A 65 -19.91 -0.48 9.82
CA ARG A 65 -21.23 -1.06 9.53
C ARG A 65 -21.12 -2.53 9.16
N ASN A 66 -20.19 -2.89 8.26
CA ASN A 66 -20.01 -4.25 7.79
C ASN A 66 -19.48 -5.16 8.91
N MET A 67 -18.48 -4.69 9.66
CA MET A 67 -17.93 -5.43 10.80
C MET A 67 -18.99 -5.70 11.88
N ARG A 68 -19.77 -4.68 12.26
CA ARG A 68 -20.89 -4.85 13.21
C ARG A 68 -21.92 -5.86 12.72
N ALA A 69 -22.31 -5.77 11.46
CA ALA A 69 -23.26 -6.73 10.88
C ALA A 69 -22.72 -8.17 10.96
N ALA A 70 -21.44 -8.37 10.64
CA ALA A 70 -20.79 -9.67 10.76
C ALA A 70 -20.73 -10.17 12.21
N LEU A 71 -20.27 -9.33 13.15
CA LEU A 71 -20.18 -9.67 14.58
C LEU A 71 -21.55 -10.01 15.17
N HIS A 72 -22.57 -9.22 14.90
CA HIS A 72 -23.94 -9.50 15.35
C HIS A 72 -24.55 -10.75 14.72
N SER A 73 -24.09 -11.16 13.53
CA SER A 73 -24.47 -12.43 12.91
C SER A 73 -23.71 -13.64 13.48
N GLY A 74 -22.81 -13.42 14.44
CA GLY A 74 -22.03 -14.47 15.11
C GLY A 74 -20.67 -14.76 14.47
N ALA A 75 -20.13 -13.86 13.65
CA ALA A 75 -18.76 -14.00 13.17
C ALA A 75 -17.79 -13.97 14.36
N ASP A 76 -16.88 -14.95 14.42
CA ASP A 76 -15.86 -15.03 15.47
C ASP A 76 -14.77 -13.96 15.23
N PRO A 77 -14.58 -12.99 16.16
CA PRO A 77 -13.54 -11.96 16.03
C PRO A 77 -12.11 -12.51 16.15
N ASN A 78 -11.96 -13.77 16.59
CA ASN A 78 -10.70 -14.47 16.65
C ASN A 78 -10.53 -15.49 15.52
N ALA A 79 -11.44 -15.58 14.54
CA ALA A 79 -11.32 -16.55 13.46
C ALA A 79 -9.97 -16.40 12.72
N LEU A 80 -9.33 -17.50 12.37
CA LEU A 80 -8.20 -17.47 11.44
C LEU A 80 -8.71 -17.26 10.01
N ASP A 81 -7.94 -16.53 9.21
CA ASP A 81 -8.16 -16.51 7.78
C ASP A 81 -8.08 -17.93 7.20
N LYS A 82 -8.85 -18.17 6.13
CA LYS A 82 -8.94 -19.51 5.50
C LYS A 82 -7.89 -19.68 4.41
N VAL A 83 -6.74 -19.05 4.56
CA VAL A 83 -5.72 -19.00 3.51
C VAL A 83 -4.96 -20.31 3.49
N ARG A 84 -4.83 -20.88 2.29
CA ARG A 84 -4.17 -22.19 2.10
C ARG A 84 -2.66 -22.15 2.30
N ARG A 85 -2.05 -20.99 2.08
CA ARG A 85 -0.60 -20.80 2.12
C ARG A 85 -0.25 -19.90 3.31
N PRO A 86 0.55 -20.37 4.27
CA PRO A 86 0.93 -19.58 5.45
C PRO A 86 1.54 -18.22 5.09
N GLU A 87 2.26 -18.14 3.96
CA GLU A 87 2.92 -16.91 3.51
C GLU A 87 1.95 -15.85 2.99
N GLN A 88 0.70 -16.22 2.75
CA GLN A 88 -0.39 -15.33 2.30
C GLN A 88 -1.38 -15.02 3.43
N SER A 89 -1.27 -15.70 4.57
CA SER A 89 -2.13 -15.50 5.73
C SER A 89 -1.67 -14.25 6.49
N MET A 90 -2.62 -13.36 6.80
CA MET A 90 -2.41 -12.39 7.88
C MET A 90 -3.21 -12.75 9.13
N GLU A 91 -3.71 -13.97 9.20
CA GLU A 91 -4.18 -14.64 10.39
C GLU A 91 -5.52 -14.09 10.88
N ARG A 92 -5.58 -13.49 12.07
CA ARG A 92 -6.84 -13.11 12.71
C ARG A 92 -7.22 -11.68 12.33
N PRO A 93 -8.50 -11.28 12.48
CA PRO A 93 -8.94 -9.91 12.24
C PRO A 93 -8.05 -8.84 12.88
N LEU A 94 -7.61 -9.04 14.14
CA LEU A 94 -6.73 -8.09 14.81
C LEU A 94 -5.35 -7.98 14.15
N HIS A 95 -4.77 -9.07 13.64
CA HIS A 95 -3.50 -9.02 12.91
C HIS A 95 -3.62 -8.18 11.64
N TYR A 96 -4.73 -8.31 10.91
CA TYR A 96 -5.02 -7.45 9.75
C TYR A 96 -5.18 -5.98 10.16
N ALA A 97 -5.88 -5.70 11.26
CA ALA A 97 -6.14 -4.34 11.72
C ALA A 97 -4.88 -3.64 12.29
N THR A 98 -3.93 -4.40 12.84
CA THR A 98 -2.68 -3.85 13.39
C THR A 98 -1.51 -3.85 12.42
N ASP A 99 -1.63 -4.48 11.25
CA ASP A 99 -0.52 -4.56 10.32
C ASP A 99 -0.24 -3.21 9.66
N VAL A 100 0.86 -2.60 10.09
CA VAL A 100 1.37 -1.33 9.57
C VAL A 100 2.24 -1.49 8.32
N THR A 101 2.55 -2.73 7.91
CA THR A 101 3.57 -3.00 6.89
C THR A 101 3.01 -3.22 5.50
N HIS A 102 1.77 -3.71 5.35
CA HIS A 102 1.18 -3.96 4.02
C HIS A 102 0.18 -2.88 3.55
N PHE A 103 -0.29 -2.00 4.45
CA PHE A 103 -1.39 -1.07 4.13
C PHE A 103 -0.97 0.40 4.24
N ASP A 104 -0.14 0.83 3.29
CA ASP A 104 0.38 2.21 3.21
C ASP A 104 -0.63 3.24 2.64
N PHE A 105 -1.92 2.88 2.53
CA PHE A 105 -2.92 3.65 1.77
C PHE A 105 -4.04 4.30 2.60
N MET A 106 -4.08 4.14 3.93
CA MET A 106 -5.11 4.77 4.76
C MET A 106 -4.53 5.60 5.91
N PRO A 107 -5.21 6.70 6.31
CA PRO A 107 -4.82 7.44 7.49
C PRO A 107 -4.81 6.52 8.70
N ARG A 108 -3.61 6.32 9.27
CA ARG A 108 -3.28 5.45 10.42
C ARG A 108 -3.99 5.81 11.73
N TYR A 109 -4.96 6.72 11.68
CA TYR A 109 -5.66 7.30 12.82
C TYR A 109 -7.04 6.66 13.05
N GLU A 110 -7.55 5.89 12.10
CA GLU A 110 -8.81 5.17 12.27
C GLU A 110 -8.57 3.84 12.98
N ASN A 111 -8.20 3.89 14.27
CA ASN A 111 -8.11 2.71 15.14
C ASN A 111 -9.49 2.10 15.47
N LEU A 112 -10.57 2.58 14.85
CA LEU A 112 -11.93 2.16 15.15
C LEU A 112 -12.18 0.66 14.83
N PRO A 113 -11.66 0.06 13.74
CA PRO A 113 -11.76 -1.37 13.53
C PRO A 113 -11.10 -2.20 14.63
N ILE A 114 -9.98 -1.73 15.20
CA ILE A 114 -9.31 -2.38 16.33
C ILE A 114 -10.23 -2.35 17.56
N LEU A 115 -10.79 -1.17 17.89
CA LEU A 115 -11.68 -1.01 19.03
C LEU A 115 -12.93 -1.89 18.90
N GLU A 116 -13.55 -1.91 17.72
CA GLU A 116 -14.73 -2.73 17.45
C GLU A 116 -14.43 -4.23 17.66
N LEU A 117 -13.28 -4.71 17.19
CA LEU A 117 -12.88 -6.10 17.39
C LEU A 117 -12.66 -6.42 18.88
N LEU A 118 -12.02 -5.53 19.63
CA LEU A 118 -11.78 -5.71 21.06
C LEU A 118 -13.08 -5.73 21.87
N GLU A 119 -14.03 -4.85 21.55
CA GLU A 119 -15.35 -4.80 22.21
C GLU A 119 -16.14 -6.11 22.06
N PHE A 120 -15.96 -6.81 20.94
CA PHE A 120 -16.60 -8.11 20.68
C PHE A 120 -15.75 -9.31 21.12
N GLY A 121 -14.63 -9.10 21.81
CA GLY A 121 -13.84 -10.17 22.43
C GLY A 121 -12.70 -10.70 21.58
N ALA A 122 -12.20 -9.93 20.61
CA ALA A 122 -10.91 -10.24 20.00
C ALA A 122 -9.80 -10.19 21.05
N ASP A 123 -8.95 -11.23 21.11
CA ASP A 123 -7.85 -11.30 22.07
C ASP A 123 -6.53 -10.87 21.42
N PRO A 124 -5.98 -9.68 21.79
CA PRO A 124 -4.75 -9.17 21.21
C PRO A 124 -3.51 -9.96 21.65
N ARG A 125 -3.63 -10.92 22.58
CA ARG A 125 -2.55 -11.79 23.03
C ARG A 125 -2.44 -13.06 22.19
N MET A 126 -3.46 -13.39 21.39
CA MET A 126 -3.44 -14.59 20.57
C MET A 126 -2.35 -14.50 19.51
N LYS A 127 -1.49 -15.50 19.48
CA LYS A 127 -0.52 -15.68 18.41
C LYS A 127 -1.21 -16.09 17.12
N GLY A 128 -0.44 -15.94 16.06
CA GLY A 128 -0.76 -16.41 14.74
C GLY A 128 -0.86 -17.91 14.53
N MET A 129 -0.97 -18.32 13.27
CA MET A 129 -0.87 -19.73 12.91
C MET A 129 0.51 -20.26 13.32
N ALA A 130 0.54 -21.46 13.90
CA ALA A 130 1.77 -22.20 14.24
C ALA A 130 2.84 -21.42 15.03
N GLU A 131 2.45 -20.37 15.77
CA GLU A 131 3.35 -19.44 16.47
C GLU A 131 4.36 -18.71 15.58
N THR A 132 4.20 -18.74 14.25
CA THR A 132 5.16 -18.14 13.32
C THR A 132 5.06 -16.63 13.27
N ARG A 133 3.91 -16.07 13.67
CA ARG A 133 3.68 -14.62 13.76
C ARG A 133 3.42 -14.20 15.20
N GLU A 134 3.94 -13.02 15.53
CA GLU A 134 3.73 -12.39 16.83
C GLU A 134 2.24 -12.11 17.07
N SER A 135 1.84 -11.97 18.34
CA SER A 135 0.49 -11.51 18.65
C SER A 135 0.33 -10.03 18.26
N PRO A 136 -0.89 -9.56 17.97
CA PRO A 136 -1.14 -8.16 17.65
C PRO A 136 -0.59 -7.19 18.72
N LEU A 137 -0.74 -7.56 20.01
CA LEU A 137 -0.18 -6.78 21.11
C LEU A 137 1.35 -6.69 21.07
N ARG A 138 2.03 -7.79 20.76
CA ARG A 138 3.50 -7.84 20.69
C ARG A 138 4.00 -7.08 19.47
N GLU A 139 3.31 -7.18 18.34
CA GLU A 139 3.63 -6.43 17.12
C GLU A 139 3.49 -4.92 17.34
N VAL A 140 2.37 -4.45 17.90
CA VAL A 140 2.17 -3.03 18.24
C VAL A 140 3.23 -2.56 19.23
N ARG A 141 3.54 -3.34 20.27
CA ARG A 141 4.62 -3.04 21.22
C ARG A 141 5.96 -2.86 20.50
N ARG A 142 6.33 -3.79 19.62
CA ARG A 142 7.57 -3.74 18.84
C ARG A 142 7.61 -2.50 17.96
N ILE A 143 6.52 -2.17 17.28
CA ILE A 143 6.39 -0.97 16.43
C ILE A 143 6.57 0.29 17.29
N VAL A 144 5.90 0.36 18.44
CA VAL A 144 6.01 1.48 19.37
C VAL A 144 7.43 1.61 19.88
N GLU A 145 8.03 0.54 20.41
CA GLU A 145 9.41 0.56 20.92
C GLU A 145 10.40 0.95 19.82
N THR A 146 10.28 0.39 18.61
CA THR A 146 11.19 0.67 17.49
C THR A 146 11.06 2.10 16.97
N ASN A 147 9.83 2.61 16.83
CA ASN A 147 9.58 3.92 16.22
C ASN A 147 9.66 5.06 17.25
N TYR A 148 9.21 4.83 18.49
CA TYR A 148 9.21 5.84 19.54
C TYR A 148 10.52 5.90 20.32
N LEU A 149 11.45 4.95 20.22
CA LEU A 149 12.84 5.20 20.68
C LEU A 149 13.52 6.34 19.90
N ARG A 150 12.98 6.74 18.74
CA ARG A 150 13.42 7.92 17.98
C ARG A 150 12.74 9.22 18.42
N LEU A 151 11.70 9.15 19.25
CA LEU A 151 11.02 10.27 19.90
C LEU A 151 11.48 10.27 21.38
N GLY A 152 12.06 11.37 21.87
CA GLY A 152 12.81 11.38 23.14
C GLY A 152 12.15 10.67 24.34
N GLU A 153 12.98 10.11 25.24
CA GLU A 153 12.62 9.27 26.41
C GLU A 153 11.49 9.78 27.32
N SER A 154 11.16 11.07 27.27
CA SER A 154 10.10 11.70 28.08
C SER A 154 8.68 11.23 27.73
N ASP A 155 8.41 10.87 26.47
CA ASP A 155 7.05 10.55 26.03
C ASP A 155 6.67 9.07 26.32
N MET A 156 7.67 8.19 26.37
CA MET A 156 7.49 6.75 26.67
C MET A 156 7.03 6.48 28.11
N LYS A 157 7.48 7.30 29.08
CA LYS A 157 7.07 7.18 30.49
C LYS A 157 5.58 7.51 30.70
N PHE A 158 4.98 8.30 29.82
CA PHE A 158 3.57 8.67 29.90
C PHE A 158 2.66 7.52 29.43
N LEU A 159 3.01 6.86 28.32
CA LEU A 159 2.23 5.75 27.76
C LEU A 159 2.29 4.49 28.64
N MET A 160 3.44 4.22 29.28
CA MET A 160 3.59 3.08 30.19
C MET A 160 2.90 3.26 31.56
N ARG A 161 2.46 4.47 31.91
CA ARG A 161 1.76 4.78 33.18
C ARG A 161 0.23 4.69 33.10
N LEU A 162 -0.32 4.57 31.90
CA LEU A 162 -1.77 4.59 31.66
C LEU A 162 -2.42 3.21 31.62
N TRP A 163 -1.62 2.13 31.67
CA TRP A 163 -2.03 0.74 31.71
C TRP A 163 -1.46 0.06 32.96
#